data_AF-A0A2W6E2F7-F1
#
_entry.id   AF-A0A2W6E2F7-F1
#
_cell.length_a   1.000
_cell.length_b   1.000
_cell.length_c   1.000
_cell.angle_alpha   90.00
_cell.angle_beta   90.00
_cell.angle_gamma   90.00
#
_symmetry.space_group_name_H-M   'P 1'
#
loop_
_entity.id
_entity.type
_entity.pdbx_description
1 polymer ?
#
loop_
_entity_poly.entity_id
_entity_poly.type
_entity_poly.pdbx_seq_one_letter_code
_entity_poly.pdbx_strand_id
1 'polypeptide(L)'
;MRVCDPLVLAALGGSGDWRDGRAVHDLPADVVERVLHDLRWAELMVPTRGAEDTEFRLRQWSSHELWFHERSRSGRQGGSADGFGRTSWAKGSFDPLPARPDPYPGPAIDLPEPDLALLRRTDPTLTAVLEDRRTIRAHDEDNPVSLDQLGELLYRCSRTRGVRDIGGVEYVSRPHPSGGSVYELELYPVVRHAEGLPAGMYHYDSHERQLRLVREASHQSVRRLLRVAKFAMDGSPQVLIVVAARVGRVMWNYEAMAYALILKHVGVLYQTMYCVATAMGLAPCALGGGD
;
A
#
# COMPACT_ATOMS: atom_id res chain seq x y z
N MET A 1 -12.86 6.96 -25.51
CA MET A 1 -12.84 6.90 -26.99
C MET A 1 -12.69 5.45 -27.43
N ARG A 2 -13.47 4.98 -28.40
CA ARG A 2 -13.23 3.70 -29.07
C ARG A 2 -12.74 4.03 -30.48
N VAL A 3 -11.59 3.50 -30.87
CA VAL A 3 -11.04 3.70 -32.22
C VAL A 3 -11.36 2.45 -33.02
N CYS A 4 -12.21 2.59 -34.03
CA CYS A 4 -12.66 1.47 -34.87
C CYS A 4 -11.88 1.35 -36.18
N ASP A 5 -11.18 2.41 -36.57
CA ASP A 5 -10.37 2.47 -37.79
C ASP A 5 -8.89 2.66 -37.41
N PRO A 6 -7.98 1.75 -37.80
CA PRO A 6 -6.56 1.85 -37.50
C PRO A 6 -5.88 3.09 -38.12
N LEU A 7 -6.42 3.67 -39.20
CA LEU A 7 -5.88 4.90 -39.81
C LEU A 7 -6.04 6.11 -38.89
N VAL A 8 -7.13 6.16 -38.12
CA VAL A 8 -7.34 7.20 -37.09
C VAL A 8 -6.28 7.07 -35.99
N LEU A 9 -5.92 5.85 -35.59
CA LEU A 9 -4.85 5.64 -34.61
C LEU A 9 -3.48 6.05 -35.16
N ALA A 10 -3.18 5.72 -36.42
CA ALA A 10 -1.94 6.11 -37.09
C ALA A 10 -1.80 7.64 -37.17
N ALA A 11 -2.91 8.35 -37.44
CA ALA A 11 -2.94 9.80 -37.46
C ALA A 11 -2.68 10.43 -36.07
N LEU A 12 -3.00 9.73 -34.97
CA LEU A 12 -2.73 10.19 -33.60
C LEU A 12 -1.30 9.88 -33.12
N GLY A 13 -0.63 8.89 -33.72
CA GLY A 13 0.72 8.44 -33.33
C GLY A 13 1.88 9.21 -33.97
N GLY A 14 1.60 10.12 -34.91
CA GLY A 14 2.62 10.92 -35.59
C GLY A 14 3.31 11.90 -34.64
N SER A 15 4.61 11.70 -34.40
CA SER A 15 5.46 12.48 -33.48
C SER A 15 5.85 13.90 -33.96
N GLY A 16 5.09 14.46 -34.91
CA GLY A 16 5.28 15.82 -35.42
C GLY A 16 4.20 16.78 -34.90
N ASP A 17 4.47 18.09 -34.99
CA ASP A 17 3.42 19.09 -34.88
C ASP A 17 2.33 18.70 -35.90
N TRP A 18 1.11 18.39 -35.45
CA TRP A 18 0.00 17.99 -36.33
C TRP A 18 -0.33 19.07 -37.37
N ARG A 19 0.19 20.29 -37.15
CA ARG A 19 0.18 21.43 -38.06
C ARG A 19 1.11 21.28 -39.28
N ASP A 20 2.11 20.41 -39.22
CA ASP A 20 3.08 20.18 -40.31
C ASP A 20 2.59 19.17 -41.36
N GLY A 21 1.38 18.61 -41.22
CA GLY A 21 0.68 17.90 -42.29
C GLY A 21 1.34 16.61 -42.83
N ARG A 22 2.43 16.12 -42.22
CA ARG A 22 3.25 15.02 -42.76
C ARG A 22 2.92 13.61 -42.22
N ALA A 23 1.89 13.45 -41.38
CA ALA A 23 1.58 12.14 -40.78
C ALA A 23 0.22 11.55 -41.19
N VAL A 24 -0.53 12.18 -42.09
CA VAL A 24 -1.87 11.69 -42.48
C VAL A 24 -2.03 11.71 -44.00
N HIS A 25 -1.27 10.86 -44.70
CA HIS A 25 -1.41 10.77 -46.15
C HIS A 25 -2.70 10.03 -46.59
N ASP A 26 -3.40 9.34 -45.68
CA ASP A 26 -4.50 8.42 -46.03
C ASP A 26 -5.90 8.79 -45.47
N LEU A 27 -6.05 9.83 -44.64
CA LEU A 27 -7.39 10.26 -44.18
C LEU A 27 -7.84 11.56 -44.90
N PRO A 28 -9.12 11.65 -45.31
CA PRO A 28 -9.69 12.89 -45.80
C PRO A 28 -9.56 14.06 -44.78
N ALA A 29 -9.34 15.27 -45.27
CA ALA A 29 -9.06 16.44 -44.42
C ALA A 29 -10.22 16.80 -43.48
N ASP A 30 -11.47 16.62 -43.93
CA ASP A 30 -12.69 16.80 -43.13
C ASP A 30 -12.78 15.78 -41.98
N VAL A 31 -12.32 14.55 -42.21
CA VAL A 31 -12.23 13.51 -41.17
C VAL A 31 -11.20 13.90 -40.12
N VAL A 32 -10.02 14.37 -40.54
CA VAL A 32 -8.98 14.85 -39.62
C VAL A 32 -9.49 16.02 -38.78
N GLU A 33 -10.12 17.01 -39.41
CA GLU A 33 -10.68 18.17 -38.72
C GLU A 33 -11.75 17.75 -37.69
N ARG A 34 -12.63 16.82 -38.06
CA ARG A 34 -13.65 16.30 -37.15
C ARG A 34 -13.04 15.55 -35.97
N VAL A 35 -12.02 14.71 -36.20
CA VAL A 35 -11.30 14.01 -35.12
C VAL A 35 -10.63 15.01 -34.16
N LEU A 36 -9.95 16.04 -34.68
CA LEU A 36 -9.33 17.07 -33.85
C LEU A 36 -10.38 17.88 -33.06
N HIS A 37 -11.51 18.22 -33.68
CA HIS A 37 -12.62 18.87 -33.01
C HIS A 37 -13.15 18.01 -31.86
N ASP A 38 -13.41 16.73 -32.12
CA ASP A 38 -13.99 15.82 -31.12
C ASP A 38 -13.00 15.52 -29.99
N LEU A 39 -11.69 15.46 -30.28
CA LEU A 39 -10.65 15.33 -29.25
C LEU A 39 -10.54 16.59 -28.37
N ARG A 40 -10.63 17.78 -28.96
CA ARG A 40 -10.67 19.04 -28.18
C ARG A 40 -11.92 19.12 -27.34
N TRP A 41 -13.08 18.79 -27.92
CA TRP A 41 -14.36 18.77 -27.21
C TRP A 41 -14.37 17.75 -26.07
N ALA A 42 -13.71 16.61 -26.23
CA ALA A 42 -13.56 15.59 -25.21
C ALA A 42 -12.42 15.86 -24.20
N GLU A 43 -11.75 17.01 -24.29
CA GLU A 43 -10.61 17.39 -23.43
C GLU A 43 -9.43 16.40 -23.51
N LEU A 44 -9.26 15.76 -24.66
CA LEU A 44 -8.16 14.81 -24.95
C LEU A 44 -7.01 15.47 -25.74
N MET A 45 -7.09 16.77 -25.99
CA MET A 45 -6.11 17.51 -26.79
C MET A 45 -5.94 18.93 -26.27
N VAL A 46 -4.68 19.37 -26.19
CA VAL A 46 -4.29 20.74 -25.87
C VAL A 46 -4.05 21.58 -27.13
N PRO A 47 -4.30 22.90 -27.10
CA PRO A 47 -4.16 23.76 -28.30
C PRO A 47 -2.73 23.85 -28.84
N THR A 48 -1.74 23.77 -27.95
CA THR A 48 -0.30 23.81 -28.25
C THR A 48 0.46 22.89 -27.31
N ARG A 49 1.60 22.37 -27.76
CA ARG A 49 2.50 21.61 -26.91
C ARG A 49 2.92 22.45 -25.70
N GLY A 50 2.84 21.87 -24.51
CA GLY A 50 3.16 22.54 -23.26
C GLY A 50 2.17 23.63 -22.83
N ALA A 51 0.99 23.71 -23.44
CA ALA A 51 -0.06 24.64 -22.99
C ALA A 51 -0.39 24.42 -21.50
N GLU A 52 -0.38 23.17 -21.05
CA GLU A 52 -0.66 22.79 -19.67
C GLU A 52 0.58 22.83 -18.75
N ASP A 53 1.77 23.08 -19.30
CA ASP A 53 3.02 23.13 -18.53
C ASP A 53 3.23 24.49 -17.84
N THR A 54 2.37 25.46 -18.13
CA THR A 54 2.47 26.83 -17.60
C THR A 54 1.64 27.04 -16.33
N GLU A 55 0.62 26.22 -16.10
CA GLU A 55 -0.25 26.30 -14.92
C GLU A 55 0.10 25.19 -13.92
N PHE A 56 0.46 25.58 -12.68
CA PHE A 56 0.83 24.64 -11.63
C PHE A 56 -0.22 23.55 -11.40
N ARG A 57 -1.51 23.92 -11.39
CA ARG A 57 -2.63 22.97 -11.15
C ARG A 57 -2.70 21.83 -12.18
N LEU A 58 -2.20 22.04 -13.40
CA LEU A 58 -2.18 21.03 -14.46
C LEU A 58 -0.84 20.27 -14.42
N ARG A 59 0.27 21.02 -14.33
CA ARG A 59 1.63 20.46 -14.31
C ARG A 59 1.94 19.58 -13.10
N GLN A 60 1.29 19.81 -11.96
CA GLN A 60 1.54 19.06 -10.72
C GLN A 60 1.19 17.56 -10.83
N TRP A 61 0.37 17.17 -11.81
CA TRP A 61 -0.06 15.79 -11.99
C TRP A 61 0.79 15.08 -13.01
N SER A 62 1.37 13.93 -12.65
CA SER A 62 1.82 12.99 -13.66
C SER A 62 0.63 12.18 -14.21
N SER A 63 0.80 11.62 -15.42
CA SER A 63 -0.26 10.88 -16.12
C SER A 63 -0.80 9.69 -15.31
N HIS A 64 0.09 8.93 -14.66
CA HIS A 64 -0.30 7.74 -13.89
C HIS A 64 -1.02 8.11 -12.57
N GLU A 65 -0.63 9.20 -11.91
CA GLU A 65 -1.27 9.69 -10.69
C GLU A 65 -2.68 10.20 -10.96
N LEU A 66 -2.86 11.01 -12.01
CA LEU A 66 -4.17 11.51 -12.40
C LEU A 66 -5.09 10.38 -12.84
N TRP A 67 -4.57 9.43 -13.63
CA TRP A 67 -5.33 8.25 -14.03
C TRP A 67 -5.78 7.42 -12.83
N PHE A 68 -4.89 7.15 -11.88
CA PHE A 68 -5.24 6.43 -10.66
C PHE A 68 -6.25 7.20 -9.81
N HIS A 69 -6.09 8.52 -9.66
CA HIS A 69 -7.04 9.38 -8.96
C HIS A 69 -8.44 9.28 -9.56
N GLU A 70 -8.57 9.46 -10.87
CA GLU A 70 -9.85 9.41 -11.57
C GLU A 70 -10.50 8.02 -11.50
N ARG A 71 -9.71 6.95 -11.68
CA ARG A 71 -10.23 5.57 -11.76
C ARG A 71 -10.51 4.92 -10.41
N SER A 72 -9.98 5.47 -9.30
CA SER A 72 -10.20 4.94 -7.95
C SER A 72 -11.30 5.64 -7.17
N ARG A 73 -12.02 6.56 -7.81
CA ARG A 73 -13.17 7.28 -7.28
C ARG A 73 -14.42 6.84 -8.05
N SER A 74 -15.58 6.91 -7.41
CA SER A 74 -16.84 6.60 -8.08
C SER A 74 -16.99 7.50 -9.30
N GLY A 75 -16.94 8.82 -9.11
CA GLY A 75 -16.87 9.77 -10.23
C GLY A 75 -17.97 9.49 -11.29
N ARG A 76 -17.56 9.27 -12.55
CA ARG A 76 -18.43 8.87 -13.66
C ARG A 76 -18.82 7.38 -13.64
N GLN A 77 -18.13 6.56 -12.86
CA GLN A 77 -18.53 5.19 -12.59
C GLN A 77 -19.65 5.22 -11.53
N GLY A 78 -20.68 4.41 -11.74
CA GLY A 78 -21.78 4.36 -10.78
C GLY A 78 -21.41 3.59 -9.52
N GLY A 79 -22.38 2.90 -8.94
CA GLY A 79 -22.18 2.17 -7.68
C GLY A 79 -21.53 0.81 -7.88
N SER A 80 -21.74 -0.09 -6.92
CA SER A 80 -21.29 -1.48 -7.06
C SER A 80 -21.98 -2.25 -8.19
N ALA A 81 -23.15 -1.78 -8.65
CA ALA A 81 -23.78 -2.30 -9.87
C ALA A 81 -22.96 -1.99 -11.13
N ASP A 82 -22.09 -0.98 -11.10
CA ASP A 82 -21.33 -0.46 -12.24
C ASP A 82 -19.82 -0.77 -12.11
N GLY A 83 -19.45 -1.78 -11.31
CA GLY A 83 -18.06 -2.20 -11.16
C GLY A 83 -17.23 -1.35 -10.18
N PHE A 84 -17.87 -0.61 -9.27
CA PHE A 84 -17.17 0.22 -8.29
C PHE A 84 -17.40 -0.22 -6.82
N GLY A 85 -16.33 -0.37 -6.06
CA GLY A 85 -16.43 -0.71 -4.64
C GLY A 85 -16.67 -2.20 -4.45
N ARG A 86 -17.51 -2.59 -3.48
CA ARG A 86 -17.69 -4.00 -3.09
C ARG A 86 -18.65 -4.73 -4.02
N THR A 87 -18.13 -5.35 -5.07
CA THR A 87 -18.91 -6.05 -6.11
C THR A 87 -18.93 -7.56 -5.91
N SER A 88 -17.97 -8.13 -5.17
CA SER A 88 -17.82 -9.59 -5.04
C SER A 88 -17.73 -10.32 -6.39
N TRP A 89 -17.16 -9.69 -7.41
CA TRP A 89 -17.13 -10.19 -8.80
C TRP A 89 -16.52 -11.60 -8.96
N ALA A 90 -15.60 -11.99 -8.07
CA ALA A 90 -14.95 -13.30 -8.12
C ALA A 90 -15.76 -14.42 -7.43
N LYS A 91 -16.83 -14.08 -6.70
CA LYS A 91 -17.61 -15.04 -5.91
C LYS A 91 -18.24 -16.11 -6.81
N GLY A 92 -17.97 -17.38 -6.49
CA GLY A 92 -18.48 -18.54 -7.26
C GLY A 92 -17.63 -18.92 -8.47
N SER A 93 -16.68 -18.07 -8.86
CA SER A 93 -15.73 -18.34 -9.96
C SER A 93 -14.33 -18.69 -9.42
N PHE A 94 -13.96 -18.17 -8.26
CA PHE A 94 -12.66 -18.39 -7.62
C PHE A 94 -12.82 -18.57 -6.10
N ASP A 95 -11.97 -19.41 -5.52
CA ASP A 95 -11.91 -19.59 -4.08
C ASP A 95 -11.27 -18.38 -3.40
N PRO A 96 -11.84 -17.89 -2.28
CA PRO A 96 -11.25 -16.80 -1.51
C PRO A 96 -9.94 -17.26 -0.85
N LEU A 97 -8.98 -16.33 -0.74
CA LEU A 97 -7.72 -16.62 -0.05
C LEU A 97 -7.92 -16.73 1.49
N PRO A 98 -7.29 -17.70 2.17
CA PRO A 98 -7.47 -17.94 3.61
C PRO A 98 -6.87 -16.82 4.48
N ALA A 99 -7.51 -16.46 5.60
CA ALA A 99 -7.09 -15.56 6.71
C ALA A 99 -5.61 -15.56 6.95
N ARG A 100 -5.13 -16.73 7.34
CA ARG A 100 -3.74 -16.96 7.60
C ARG A 100 -3.06 -17.38 6.30
N PRO A 101 -1.95 -16.73 5.88
CA PRO A 101 -1.12 -17.28 4.81
C PRO A 101 -0.46 -18.58 5.28
N ASP A 102 -0.01 -19.40 4.34
CA ASP A 102 0.81 -20.56 4.69
C ASP A 102 2.07 -20.10 5.44
N PRO A 103 2.41 -20.74 6.58
CA PRO A 103 3.57 -20.36 7.34
C PRO A 103 4.85 -20.64 6.54
N TYR A 104 5.84 -19.76 6.68
CA TYR A 104 7.19 -20.04 6.17
C TYR A 104 7.77 -21.29 6.85
N PRO A 105 8.61 -22.08 6.16
CA PRO A 105 9.25 -23.24 6.77
C PRO A 105 10.27 -22.81 7.83
N GLY A 106 10.58 -23.72 8.75
CA GLY A 106 11.59 -23.52 9.80
C GLY A 106 11.01 -23.28 11.19
N PRO A 107 11.89 -23.06 12.20
CA PRO A 107 11.48 -22.86 13.58
C PRO A 107 10.69 -21.56 13.73
N ALA A 108 9.67 -21.60 14.61
CA ALA A 108 8.95 -20.42 15.03
C ALA A 108 9.63 -19.81 16.28
N ILE A 109 9.66 -18.49 16.34
CA ILE A 109 10.03 -17.73 17.52
C ILE A 109 8.75 -17.19 18.12
N ASP A 110 8.37 -17.69 19.30
CA ASP A 110 7.20 -17.21 20.03
C ASP A 110 7.43 -15.80 20.58
N LEU A 111 6.41 -14.95 20.43
CA LEU A 111 6.42 -13.60 21.01
C LEU A 111 5.57 -13.58 22.28
N PRO A 112 5.99 -12.83 23.32
CA PRO A 112 5.24 -12.72 24.56
C PRO A 112 3.85 -12.10 24.31
N GLU A 113 2.88 -12.50 25.13
CA GLU A 113 1.57 -11.84 25.17
C GLU A 113 1.59 -10.73 26.21
N PRO A 114 1.41 -9.46 25.82
CA PRO A 114 1.33 -8.38 26.79
C PRO A 114 0.02 -8.44 27.58
N ASP A 115 0.06 -8.06 28.87
CA ASP A 115 -1.14 -7.95 29.69
C ASP A 115 -1.97 -6.72 29.28
N LEU A 116 -2.91 -6.93 28.36
CA LEU A 116 -3.81 -5.88 27.89
C LEU A 116 -4.71 -5.32 28.99
N ALA A 117 -5.00 -6.07 30.05
CA ALA A 117 -5.83 -5.57 31.15
C ALA A 117 -5.04 -4.56 31.98
N LEU A 118 -3.75 -4.84 32.23
CA LEU A 118 -2.83 -3.89 32.84
C LEU A 118 -2.61 -2.67 31.95
N LEU A 119 -2.27 -2.87 30.68
CA LEU A 119 -1.99 -1.78 29.73
C LEU A 119 -3.18 -0.81 29.59
N ARG A 120 -4.43 -1.30 29.59
CA ARG A 120 -5.62 -0.42 29.59
C ARG A 120 -5.69 0.56 30.78
N ARG A 121 -4.97 0.29 31.87
CA ARG A 121 -4.91 1.14 33.07
C ARG A 121 -3.63 1.96 33.14
N THR A 122 -2.54 1.47 32.56
CA THR A 122 -1.19 2.03 32.72
C THR A 122 -0.65 2.73 31.48
N ASP A 123 -1.18 2.45 30.29
CA ASP A 123 -0.79 3.13 29.06
C ASP A 123 -1.05 4.63 29.15
N PRO A 124 -0.25 5.46 28.45
CA PRO A 124 -0.58 6.87 28.27
C PRO A 124 -1.94 7.03 27.59
N THR A 125 -2.64 8.11 27.95
CA THR A 125 -3.94 8.43 27.36
C THR A 125 -3.82 8.66 25.86
N LEU A 126 -4.91 8.45 25.11
CA LEU A 126 -4.95 8.72 23.68
C LEU A 126 -4.50 10.14 23.35
N THR A 127 -4.93 11.14 24.11
CA THR A 127 -4.56 12.54 23.90
C THR A 127 -3.06 12.76 24.08
N ALA A 128 -2.46 12.20 25.15
CA ALA A 128 -1.02 12.31 25.36
C ALA A 128 -0.24 11.68 24.19
N VAL A 129 -0.63 10.47 23.77
CA VAL A 129 0.00 9.79 22.62
C VAL A 129 -0.10 10.63 21.34
N LEU A 130 -1.25 11.25 21.05
CA LEU A 130 -1.42 12.03 19.82
C LEU A 130 -0.57 13.30 19.82
N GLU A 131 -0.45 14.00 20.96
CA GLU A 131 0.35 15.22 21.09
C GLU A 131 1.85 14.95 21.17
N ASP A 132 2.25 13.83 21.81
CA ASP A 132 3.66 13.48 22.00
C ASP A 132 4.25 12.69 20.83
N ARG A 133 3.40 12.15 19.93
CA ARG A 133 3.85 11.36 18.78
C ARG A 133 4.79 12.19 17.91
N ARG A 134 5.96 11.63 17.62
CA ARG A 134 6.97 12.22 16.75
C ARG A 134 7.53 11.18 15.79
N THR A 135 8.12 11.66 14.71
CA THR A 135 8.98 10.85 13.86
C THR A 135 10.39 10.92 14.39
N ILE A 136 10.95 9.78 14.78
CA ILE A 136 12.28 9.69 15.38
C ILE A 136 13.16 8.87 14.43
N ARG A 137 14.27 9.47 13.96
CA ARG A 137 15.13 8.90 12.91
C ARG A 137 16.52 8.49 13.38
N ALA A 138 16.95 9.02 14.51
CA ALA A 138 18.17 8.62 15.20
C ALA A 138 17.79 7.56 16.24
N HIS A 139 18.50 6.43 16.23
CA HIS A 139 18.27 5.32 17.14
C HIS A 139 19.46 5.15 18.07
N ASP A 140 19.20 4.63 19.26
CA ASP A 140 20.23 4.27 20.23
C ASP A 140 20.84 2.91 19.84
N GLU A 141 22.05 2.90 19.26
CA GLU A 141 22.71 1.66 18.88
C GLU A 141 23.18 0.82 20.07
N ASP A 142 23.35 1.41 21.26
CA ASP A 142 23.79 0.68 22.46
C ASP A 142 22.61 0.00 23.16
N ASN A 143 21.39 0.50 22.96
CA ASN A 143 20.14 -0.05 23.48
C ASN A 143 19.17 -0.41 22.33
N PRO A 144 19.42 -1.51 21.61
CA PRO A 144 18.56 -1.92 20.50
C PRO A 144 17.19 -2.38 21.00
N VAL A 145 16.17 -2.27 20.14
CA VAL A 145 14.84 -2.82 20.43
C VAL A 145 14.94 -4.31 20.77
N SER A 146 14.29 -4.74 21.85
CA SER A 146 14.26 -6.15 22.24
C SER A 146 13.20 -6.95 21.50
N LEU A 147 13.35 -8.28 21.47
CA LEU A 147 12.34 -9.21 20.97
C LEU A 147 10.97 -8.97 21.62
N ASP A 148 10.97 -8.70 22.93
CA ASP A 148 9.74 -8.45 23.70
C ASP A 148 9.08 -7.13 23.27
N GLN A 149 9.85 -6.06 23.11
CA GLN A 149 9.35 -4.78 22.62
C GLN A 149 8.82 -4.88 21.18
N LEU A 150 9.54 -5.57 20.29
CA LEU A 150 9.07 -5.80 18.93
C LEU A 150 7.79 -6.66 18.92
N GLY A 151 7.75 -7.70 19.75
CA GLY A 151 6.59 -8.58 19.90
C GLY A 151 5.36 -7.85 20.40
N GLU A 152 5.51 -7.02 21.44
CA GLU A 152 4.43 -6.20 21.98
C GLU A 152 3.93 -5.18 20.95
N LEU A 153 4.83 -4.51 20.21
CA LEU A 153 4.47 -3.58 19.14
C LEU A 153 3.61 -4.28 18.08
N LEU A 154 4.06 -5.43 17.57
CA LEU A 154 3.35 -6.22 16.56
C LEU A 154 1.99 -6.72 17.10
N TYR A 155 1.93 -7.18 18.35
CA TYR A 155 0.71 -7.67 18.99
C TYR A 155 -0.34 -6.57 19.16
N ARG A 156 0.07 -5.40 19.67
CA ARG A 156 -0.80 -4.24 19.89
C ARG A 156 -1.29 -3.66 18.57
N CYS A 157 -0.49 -3.73 17.50
CA CYS A 157 -0.84 -3.19 16.19
C CYS A 157 -1.65 -4.15 15.31
N SER A 158 -1.28 -5.42 15.20
CA SER A 158 -1.71 -6.27 14.06
C SER A 158 -2.10 -7.71 14.43
N ARG A 159 -2.20 -8.08 15.72
CA ARG A 159 -2.66 -9.43 16.07
C ARG A 159 -4.07 -9.74 15.54
N THR A 160 -4.34 -11.01 15.30
CA THR A 160 -5.69 -11.49 15.07
C THR A 160 -6.43 -11.65 16.40
N ARG A 161 -7.57 -10.95 16.54
CA ARG A 161 -8.44 -11.02 17.73
C ARG A 161 -9.53 -12.08 17.63
N GLY A 162 -9.80 -12.55 16.42
CA GLY A 162 -10.81 -13.54 16.12
C GLY A 162 -11.05 -13.68 14.62
N VAL A 163 -11.59 -14.83 14.23
CA VAL A 163 -11.93 -15.18 12.86
C VAL A 163 -13.37 -15.65 12.81
N ARG A 164 -14.12 -15.25 11.79
CA ARG A 164 -15.48 -15.71 11.50
C ARG A 164 -15.55 -16.15 10.05
N ASP A 165 -15.99 -17.38 9.81
CA ASP A 165 -16.32 -17.85 8.46
C ASP A 165 -17.78 -17.49 8.13
N ILE A 166 -17.98 -16.82 7.00
CA ILE A 166 -19.33 -16.59 6.45
C ILE A 166 -19.33 -16.98 4.99
N GLY A 167 -19.89 -18.16 4.69
CA GLY A 167 -20.05 -18.66 3.33
C GLY A 167 -18.72 -18.99 2.65
N GLY A 168 -17.77 -19.55 3.40
CA GLY A 168 -16.44 -19.94 2.91
C GLY A 168 -15.44 -18.78 2.86
N VAL A 169 -15.82 -17.61 3.36
CA VAL A 169 -14.94 -16.43 3.44
C VAL A 169 -14.59 -16.18 4.90
N GLU A 170 -13.29 -16.19 5.20
CA GLU A 170 -12.79 -15.89 6.54
C GLU A 170 -12.62 -14.38 6.76
N TYR A 171 -13.44 -13.83 7.64
CA TYR A 171 -13.39 -12.45 8.12
C TYR A 171 -12.62 -12.37 9.42
N VAL A 172 -11.62 -11.50 9.46
CA VAL A 172 -10.72 -11.35 10.61
C VAL A 172 -11.07 -10.08 11.38
N SER A 173 -10.72 -10.03 12.66
CA SER A 173 -10.74 -8.81 13.46
C SER A 173 -9.32 -8.49 13.93
N ARG A 174 -8.82 -7.28 13.64
CA ARG A 174 -7.52 -6.79 14.13
C ARG A 174 -7.65 -5.41 14.82
N PRO A 175 -6.64 -4.92 15.54
CA PRO A 175 -6.71 -3.66 16.30
C PRO A 175 -6.98 -2.38 15.49
N HIS A 176 -6.82 -2.45 14.17
CA HIS A 176 -7.13 -1.35 13.25
C HIS A 176 -8.26 -1.74 12.30
N PRO A 177 -9.01 -0.78 11.74
CA PRO A 177 -10.03 -1.08 10.73
C PRO A 177 -9.42 -1.55 9.40
N SER A 178 -10.21 -2.28 8.62
CA SER A 178 -9.92 -2.68 7.24
C SER A 178 -11.25 -2.82 6.48
N GLY A 179 -11.30 -2.27 5.27
CA GLY A 179 -12.44 -2.35 4.36
C GLY A 179 -12.79 -3.79 4.05
N GLY A 180 -14.07 -4.13 4.23
CA GLY A 180 -14.56 -5.50 4.03
C GLY A 180 -14.11 -6.50 5.09
N SER A 181 -13.37 -6.07 6.13
CA SER A 181 -12.83 -6.93 7.20
C SER A 181 -12.01 -8.12 6.68
N VAL A 182 -11.41 -7.96 5.50
CA VAL A 182 -10.61 -9.02 4.90
C VAL A 182 -9.19 -9.02 5.47
N TYR A 183 -8.57 -7.87 5.73
CA TYR A 183 -7.18 -7.78 6.25
C TYR A 183 -6.14 -8.45 5.36
N GLU A 184 -5.80 -7.79 4.26
CA GLU A 184 -4.83 -8.24 3.26
C GLU A 184 -3.37 -7.93 3.61
N LEU A 185 -3.12 -7.10 4.62
CA LEU A 185 -1.77 -6.65 4.97
C LEU A 185 -1.03 -7.69 5.84
N GLU A 186 0.19 -7.98 5.42
CA GLU A 186 1.16 -8.85 6.09
C GLU A 186 2.38 -8.02 6.53
N LEU A 187 2.97 -8.39 7.67
CA LEU A 187 4.10 -7.67 8.25
C LEU A 187 5.37 -8.50 8.19
N TYR A 188 6.43 -7.88 7.68
CA TYR A 188 7.73 -8.50 7.56
C TYR A 188 8.81 -7.66 8.25
N PRO A 189 9.12 -7.94 9.53
CA PRO A 189 10.25 -7.31 10.20
C PRO A 189 11.58 -7.71 9.54
N VAL A 190 12.30 -6.73 9.03
CA VAL A 190 13.66 -6.85 8.51
C VAL A 190 14.60 -6.32 9.60
N VAL A 191 15.19 -7.24 10.34
CA VAL A 191 16.00 -6.98 11.54
C VAL A 191 17.46 -6.83 11.14
N ARG A 192 18.03 -5.65 11.43
CA ARG A 192 19.47 -5.42 11.40
C ARG A 192 20.07 -5.62 12.80
N HIS A 193 19.42 -5.02 13.80
CA HIS A 193 19.93 -4.97 15.17
C HIS A 193 18.74 -5.02 16.14
N ALA A 194 18.65 -6.09 16.93
CA ALA A 194 17.65 -6.27 17.97
C ALA A 194 18.19 -7.21 19.06
N GLU A 195 17.85 -6.95 20.32
CA GLU A 195 18.20 -7.85 21.43
C GLU A 195 17.32 -9.11 21.40
N GLY A 196 17.93 -10.29 21.51
CA GLY A 196 17.21 -11.57 21.54
C GLY A 196 16.62 -12.03 20.19
N LEU A 197 16.90 -11.32 19.09
CA LEU A 197 16.42 -11.69 17.74
C LEU A 197 17.55 -11.60 16.71
N PRO A 198 17.99 -12.72 16.10
CA PRO A 198 19.02 -12.70 15.07
C PRO A 198 18.64 -11.82 13.88
N ALA A 199 19.63 -11.19 13.24
CA ALA A 199 19.41 -10.39 12.05
C ALA A 199 18.86 -11.24 10.89
N GLY A 200 17.89 -10.69 10.16
CA GLY A 200 17.19 -11.41 9.09
C GLY A 200 15.85 -10.77 8.76
N MET A 201 15.20 -11.26 7.71
CA MET A 201 13.82 -10.92 7.39
C MET A 201 12.89 -12.01 7.92
N TYR A 202 11.91 -11.61 8.70
CA TYR A 202 10.92 -12.48 9.31
C TYR A 202 9.54 -12.16 8.76
N HIS A 203 8.62 -13.13 8.84
CA HIS A 203 7.18 -12.92 8.67
C HIS A 203 6.54 -13.00 10.06
N TYR A 204 5.66 -12.04 10.36
CA TYR A 204 4.87 -12.04 11.58
C TYR A 204 3.55 -12.78 11.38
N ASP A 205 3.40 -13.91 12.04
CA ASP A 205 2.15 -14.65 12.11
C ASP A 205 1.24 -14.02 13.18
N SER A 206 0.27 -13.23 12.71
CA SER A 206 -0.69 -12.54 13.58
C SER A 206 -1.64 -13.47 14.35
N HIS A 207 -1.79 -14.74 13.95
CA HIS A 207 -2.69 -15.69 14.59
C HIS A 207 -2.04 -16.33 15.81
N GLU A 208 -0.78 -16.77 15.67
CA GLU A 208 -0.05 -17.46 16.74
C GLU A 208 0.94 -16.56 17.48
N ARG A 209 1.12 -15.31 17.04
CA ARG A 209 2.07 -14.35 17.65
C ARG A 209 3.51 -14.85 17.53
N GLN A 210 3.88 -15.25 16.32
CA GLN A 210 5.17 -15.87 16.04
C GLN A 210 5.92 -15.11 14.95
N LEU A 211 7.26 -15.14 15.02
CA LEU A 211 8.13 -14.79 13.90
C LEU A 211 8.67 -16.06 13.25
N ARG A 212 8.69 -16.10 11.92
CA ARG A 212 9.36 -17.14 11.14
C ARG A 212 10.32 -16.51 10.14
N LEU A 213 11.52 -17.08 10.05
CA LEU A 213 12.55 -16.56 9.16
C LEU A 213 12.15 -16.79 7.70
N VAL A 214 12.16 -15.70 6.92
CA VAL A 214 11.91 -15.70 5.48
C VAL A 214 13.23 -15.73 4.72
N ARG A 215 14.19 -14.90 5.15
CA ARG A 215 15.52 -14.78 4.55
C ARG A 215 16.57 -14.38 5.59
N GLU A 216 17.72 -15.03 5.53
CA GLU A 216 18.92 -14.68 6.30
C GLU A 216 19.42 -13.26 5.99
N ALA A 217 20.09 -12.63 6.98
CA ALA A 217 20.68 -11.29 6.82
C ALA A 217 21.68 -11.16 5.67
N SER A 218 22.39 -12.26 5.34
CA SER A 218 23.36 -12.30 4.24
C SER A 218 22.71 -12.16 2.85
N HIS A 219 21.40 -12.42 2.75
CA HIS A 219 20.70 -12.37 1.48
C HIS A 219 20.68 -10.96 0.88
N GLN A 220 20.82 -10.87 -0.45
CA GLN A 220 20.95 -9.57 -1.14
C GLN A 220 19.71 -8.68 -0.99
N SER A 221 18.51 -9.28 -0.96
CA SER A 221 17.26 -8.52 -0.81
C SER A 221 17.16 -7.86 0.57
N VAL A 222 17.58 -8.55 1.63
CA VAL A 222 17.59 -8.01 3.00
C VAL A 222 18.50 -6.80 3.09
N ARG A 223 19.72 -6.92 2.54
CA ARG A 223 20.68 -5.81 2.48
C ARG A 223 20.18 -4.64 1.64
N ARG A 224 19.47 -4.90 0.53
CA ARG A 224 18.87 -3.87 -0.33
C ARG A 224 17.77 -3.10 0.39
N LEU A 225 16.84 -3.79 1.04
CA LEU A 225 15.74 -3.17 1.80
C LEU A 225 16.27 -2.25 2.90
N LEU A 226 17.24 -2.72 3.71
CA LEU A 226 17.85 -1.90 4.76
C LEU A 226 18.61 -0.69 4.19
N ARG A 227 19.28 -0.84 3.03
CA ARG A 227 19.97 0.26 2.36
C ARG A 227 19.00 1.33 1.87
N VAL A 228 17.89 0.94 1.24
CA VAL A 228 16.88 1.88 0.76
C VAL A 228 16.25 2.63 1.92
N ALA A 229 15.90 1.91 3.00
CA ALA A 229 15.32 2.52 4.20
C ALA A 229 16.26 3.54 4.86
N LYS A 230 17.57 3.30 4.83
CA LYS A 230 18.58 4.22 5.39
C LYS A 230 18.52 5.63 4.79
N PHE A 231 18.10 5.81 3.54
CA PHE A 231 18.06 7.15 2.91
C PHE A 231 17.11 8.14 3.60
N ALA A 232 16.14 7.64 4.37
CA ALA A 232 15.17 8.45 5.08
C ALA A 232 15.45 8.56 6.61
N MET A 233 16.61 8.05 7.07
CA MET A 233 16.96 7.87 8.48
C MET A 233 18.31 8.51 8.83
N ASP A 234 18.48 8.93 10.09
CA ASP A 234 19.75 9.46 10.62
C ASP A 234 20.62 8.30 11.14
N GLY A 235 20.90 7.35 10.25
CA GLY A 235 21.56 6.08 10.59
C GLY A 235 20.88 4.88 9.92
N SER A 236 21.32 3.67 10.27
CA SER A 236 20.69 2.45 9.73
C SER A 236 19.52 2.05 10.65
N PRO A 237 18.33 1.72 10.12
CA PRO A 237 17.23 1.28 10.97
C PRO A 237 17.62 0.00 11.74
N GLN A 238 17.22 -0.09 13.01
CA GLN A 238 17.40 -1.30 13.82
C GLN A 238 16.51 -2.43 13.27
N VAL A 239 15.23 -2.09 13.05
CA VAL A 239 14.23 -2.95 12.41
C VAL A 239 13.47 -2.11 11.38
N LEU A 240 13.31 -2.64 10.17
CA LEU A 240 12.41 -2.11 9.14
C LEU A 240 11.19 -3.02 9.06
N ILE A 241 9.98 -2.49 9.30
CA ILE A 241 8.75 -3.27 9.10
C ILE A 241 8.27 -3.06 7.67
N VAL A 242 8.46 -4.07 6.81
CA VAL A 242 7.90 -4.07 5.46
C VAL A 242 6.44 -4.50 5.53
N VAL A 243 5.55 -3.67 4.99
CA VAL A 243 4.12 -3.97 4.86
C VAL A 243 3.87 -4.45 3.44
N ALA A 244 3.42 -5.69 3.29
CA ALA A 244 3.03 -6.24 1.99
C ALA A 244 1.53 -6.53 1.96
N ALA A 245 0.93 -6.50 0.77
CA ALA A 245 -0.48 -6.80 0.59
C ALA A 245 -0.67 -8.10 -0.19
N ARG A 246 -1.44 -9.04 0.36
CA ARG A 246 -1.97 -10.19 -0.36
C ARG A 246 -3.16 -9.74 -1.22
N VAL A 247 -2.87 -9.04 -2.31
CA VAL A 247 -3.85 -8.26 -3.09
C VAL A 247 -5.11 -9.05 -3.49
N GLY A 248 -4.99 -10.34 -3.80
CA GLY A 248 -6.13 -11.20 -4.13
C GLY A 248 -7.19 -11.28 -3.03
N ARG A 249 -6.80 -11.09 -1.76
CA ARG A 249 -7.68 -11.16 -0.59
C ARG A 249 -8.66 -9.98 -0.49
N VAL A 250 -8.34 -8.85 -1.10
CA VAL A 250 -9.22 -7.68 -1.19
C VAL A 250 -9.78 -7.51 -2.60
N MET A 251 -8.99 -7.79 -3.64
CA MET A 251 -9.38 -7.56 -5.03
C MET A 251 -10.44 -8.54 -5.52
N TRP A 252 -10.63 -9.71 -4.91
CA TRP A 252 -11.77 -10.60 -5.25
C TRP A 252 -13.13 -9.96 -4.96
N ASN A 253 -13.16 -9.04 -3.98
CA ASN A 253 -14.38 -8.43 -3.47
C ASN A 253 -14.57 -6.98 -3.93
N TYR A 254 -13.49 -6.32 -4.34
CA TYR A 254 -13.48 -4.90 -4.68
C TYR A 254 -12.97 -4.62 -6.09
N GLU A 255 -13.68 -3.77 -6.82
CA GLU A 255 -13.30 -3.29 -8.16
C GLU A 255 -13.10 -1.77 -8.18
N ALA A 256 -12.30 -1.31 -9.15
CA ALA A 256 -11.87 0.07 -9.42
C ALA A 256 -11.09 0.78 -8.28
N MET A 257 -11.38 0.48 -7.02
CA MET A 257 -10.81 1.15 -5.85
C MET A 257 -9.98 0.24 -4.92
N ALA A 258 -9.82 -1.04 -5.24
CA ALA A 258 -9.20 -2.01 -4.34
C ALA A 258 -7.77 -1.62 -3.94
N TYR A 259 -6.94 -1.18 -4.89
CA TYR A 259 -5.56 -0.75 -4.57
C TYR A 259 -5.53 0.56 -3.77
N ALA A 260 -6.42 1.52 -4.08
CA ALA A 260 -6.57 2.73 -3.27
C ALA A 260 -7.04 2.43 -1.84
N LEU A 261 -7.84 1.37 -1.67
CA LEU A 261 -8.26 0.87 -0.37
C LEU A 261 -7.08 0.27 0.41
N ILE A 262 -6.22 -0.52 -0.24
CA ILE A 262 -4.97 -1.03 0.35
C ILE A 262 -4.09 0.12 0.86
N LEU A 263 -3.89 1.17 0.06
CA LEU A 263 -3.08 2.33 0.48
C LEU A 263 -3.67 3.05 1.71
N LYS A 264 -5.01 3.13 1.81
CA LYS A 264 -5.68 3.64 3.01
C LYS A 264 -5.44 2.73 4.21
N HIS A 265 -5.46 1.41 4.03
CA HIS A 265 -5.13 0.46 5.11
C HIS A 265 -3.69 0.61 5.58
N VAL A 266 -2.73 0.85 4.68
CA VAL A 266 -1.34 1.14 5.05
C VAL A 266 -1.26 2.40 5.89
N GLY A 267 -1.95 3.49 5.51
CA GLY A 267 -2.00 4.72 6.31
C GLY A 267 -2.61 4.52 7.71
N VAL A 268 -3.70 3.75 7.79
CA VAL A 268 -4.33 3.34 9.06
C VAL A 268 -3.34 2.57 9.94
N LEU A 269 -2.60 1.62 9.34
CA LEU A 269 -1.62 0.82 10.05
C LEU A 269 -0.42 1.65 10.50
N TYR A 270 0.07 2.58 9.66
CA TYR A 270 1.13 3.51 10.02
C TYR A 270 0.76 4.35 11.23
N GLN A 271 -0.42 4.96 11.24
CA GLN A 271 -0.87 5.74 12.40
C GLN A 271 -1.00 4.87 13.65
N THR A 272 -1.51 3.63 13.50
CA THR A 272 -1.59 2.67 14.60
C THR A 272 -0.21 2.36 15.18
N MET A 273 0.78 2.07 14.31
CA MET A 273 2.17 1.81 14.72
C MET A 273 2.81 3.03 15.36
N TYR A 274 2.57 4.24 14.85
CA TYR A 274 3.04 5.48 15.47
C TYR A 274 2.51 5.64 16.89
N CYS A 275 1.20 5.50 17.09
CA CYS A 275 0.60 5.66 18.41
C CYS A 275 1.09 4.60 19.40
N VAL A 276 1.17 3.34 18.98
CA VAL A 276 1.66 2.25 19.84
C VAL A 276 3.15 2.44 20.15
N ALA A 277 3.98 2.75 19.16
CA ALA A 277 5.40 3.01 19.37
C ALA A 277 5.63 4.20 20.30
N THR A 278 4.88 5.29 20.17
CA THR A 278 4.93 6.43 21.10
C THR A 278 4.53 6.02 22.51
N ALA A 279 3.46 5.23 22.68
CA ALA A 279 3.06 4.73 23.99
C ALA A 279 4.11 3.82 24.65
N MET A 280 4.93 3.14 23.85
CA MET A 280 6.01 2.27 24.30
C MET A 280 7.37 2.99 24.44
N GLY A 281 7.46 4.28 24.09
CA GLY A 281 8.73 5.02 24.06
C GLY A 281 9.70 4.59 22.95
N LEU A 282 9.20 3.97 21.89
CA LEU A 282 10.00 3.54 20.72
C LEU A 282 10.16 4.68 19.70
N ALA A 283 11.04 4.46 18.71
CA ALA A 283 11.36 5.42 17.65
C ALA A 283 10.71 5.06 16.28
N PRO A 284 9.46 5.49 16.00
CA PRO A 284 8.81 5.20 14.74
C PRO A 284 9.19 6.20 13.62
N CYS A 285 9.34 5.69 12.40
CA CYS A 285 9.44 6.48 11.18
C CYS A 285 8.82 5.76 9.98
N ALA A 286 7.67 6.26 9.49
CA ALA A 286 7.11 5.79 8.23
C ALA A 286 7.97 6.24 7.04
N LEU A 287 8.07 5.38 6.04
CA LEU A 287 8.84 5.62 4.81
C LEU A 287 7.89 5.79 3.63
N GLY A 288 8.06 6.88 2.87
CA GLY A 288 7.22 7.18 1.70
C GLY A 288 7.58 6.40 0.43
N GLY A 289 8.75 5.77 0.41
CA GLY A 289 9.26 5.00 -0.73
C GLY A 289 9.80 3.65 -0.29
N GLY A 290 9.75 2.70 -1.21
CA GLY A 290 10.26 1.33 -1.07
C GLY A 290 10.63 0.79 -2.45
N ASP A 291 11.23 -0.39 -2.48
CA ASP A 291 11.87 -0.97 -3.66
C ASP A 291 11.50 -2.45 -3.84
#